data_AF-V9LFX2-F1
#
_entry.id   AF-V9LFX2-F1
#
_cell.length_a   1.000
_cell.length_b   1.000
_cell.length_c   1.000
_cell.angle_alpha   90.00
_cell.angle_beta   90.00
_cell.angle_gamma   90.00
#
_symmetry.space_group_name_H-M   'P 1'
#
loop_
_entity.id
_entity.type
_entity.pdbx_description
1 polymer ?
#
loop_
_entity_poly.entity_id
_entity_poly.type
_entity_poly.pdbx_seq_one_letter_code
_entity_poly.pdbx_strand_id
1 'polypeptide(L)'
;RRADMDASCFDQPSCDAHSGEGFCQSESCPQDPLLDDLIQAAVDEFFCSKIELCEEFGCVGQREFTQRIFCHGAPPFVILNMQQWKSEDLAYIPYYLAVAQQRYLLEGATLFNKEEHHYSAAFKIDGNWMHYDGLRTENLVLLNKPPELLLLSSLVYIRDIEK
;
A
#
# COMPACT_ATOMS: atom_id res chain seq x y z
N ARG A 1 0.77 0.08 -14.39
CA ARG A 1 1.21 1.44 -14.00
C ARG A 1 1.88 1.27 -12.64
N ARG A 2 3.13 1.69 -12.49
CA ARG A 2 4.03 1.26 -11.41
C ARG A 2 3.77 2.11 -10.17
N ALA A 3 3.26 1.52 -9.08
CA ALA A 3 3.23 2.15 -7.76
C ALA A 3 4.68 2.34 -7.25
N ASP A 4 5.11 3.58 -7.06
CA ASP A 4 6.39 3.86 -6.43
C ASP A 4 6.20 3.94 -4.91
N MET A 5 6.56 2.86 -4.20
CA MET A 5 6.75 2.88 -2.74
C MET A 5 8.21 3.20 -2.43
N ASP A 6 8.41 4.19 -1.57
CA ASP A 6 9.73 4.71 -1.20
C ASP A 6 10.62 3.58 -0.64
N ALA A 7 11.71 3.32 -1.35
CA ALA A 7 12.48 2.09 -1.29
C ALA A 7 13.83 2.32 -0.56
N SER A 8 13.80 2.91 0.64
CA SER A 8 15.02 3.28 1.37
C SER A 8 15.73 2.12 2.10
N CYS A 9 15.33 0.87 1.84
CA CYS A 9 16.04 -0.33 2.31
C CYS A 9 16.47 -1.21 1.12
N PHE A 10 17.12 -0.63 0.12
CA PHE A 10 17.71 -1.37 -1.00
C PHE A 10 19.20 -1.08 -1.06
N ASP A 11 19.99 -1.94 -0.42
CA ASP A 11 21.30 -2.38 -0.90
C ASP A 11 21.85 -3.42 0.08
N GLN A 12 21.66 -4.71 -0.23
CA GLN A 12 22.67 -5.78 -0.20
C GLN A 12 22.01 -7.17 -0.18
N PRO A 13 22.40 -8.09 -1.09
CA PRO A 13 22.21 -9.51 -0.88
C PRO A 13 23.33 -10.02 0.02
N SER A 14 23.08 -10.12 1.32
CA SER A 14 23.82 -11.03 2.18
C SER A 14 22.88 -11.67 3.18
N CYS A 15 22.20 -12.71 2.73
CA CYS A 15 21.75 -13.74 3.66
C CYS A 15 23.00 -14.56 3.97
N ASP A 16 23.80 -14.13 4.94
CA ASP A 16 24.92 -14.92 5.46
C ASP A 16 24.36 -16.22 6.05
N ALA A 17 24.61 -17.31 5.33
CA ALA A 17 24.17 -18.66 5.66
C ALA A 17 25.02 -19.27 6.77
N HIS A 18 25.11 -18.62 7.93
CA HIS A 18 25.74 -19.20 9.13
C HIS A 18 25.06 -18.73 10.41
N SER A 19 23.87 -19.27 10.68
CA SER A 19 23.36 -19.71 11.99
C SER A 19 21.84 -19.54 12.10
N GLY A 20 21.14 -20.64 12.41
CA GLY A 20 19.79 -20.64 12.96
C GLY A 20 18.65 -20.21 12.02
N GLU A 21 18.00 -21.21 11.41
CA GLU A 21 16.58 -21.24 11.00
C GLU A 21 15.82 -19.90 10.98
N GLY A 22 15.98 -19.14 9.90
CA GLY A 22 15.05 -18.08 9.51
C GLY A 22 14.53 -18.38 8.12
N PHE A 23 13.45 -19.15 8.02
CA PHE A 23 12.83 -19.49 6.74
C PHE A 23 12.16 -18.22 6.20
N CYS A 24 12.75 -17.60 5.19
CA CYS A 24 12.08 -16.57 4.39
C CYS A 24 10.92 -17.25 3.64
N GLN A 25 9.72 -17.23 4.23
CA GLN A 25 8.55 -17.84 3.64
C GLN A 25 8.15 -17.08 2.36
N SER A 26 8.22 -17.76 1.22
CA SER A 26 7.52 -17.37 0.00
C SER A 26 6.09 -17.89 0.10
N GLU A 27 5.17 -17.01 0.38
CA GLU A 27 3.79 -17.34 0.73
C GLU A 27 2.86 -16.78 -0.34
N SER A 28 2.22 -17.69 -1.10
CA SER A 28 1.39 -17.37 -2.27
C SER A 28 0.23 -16.44 -1.92
N CYS A 29 -0.04 -15.45 -2.76
CA CYS A 29 -1.15 -14.53 -2.54
C CYS A 29 -2.51 -15.21 -2.77
N PRO A 30 -3.48 -15.01 -1.87
CA PRO A 30 -4.85 -15.45 -2.11
C PRO A 30 -5.45 -14.56 -3.22
N GLN A 31 -5.59 -15.11 -4.42
CA GLN A 31 -6.34 -14.46 -5.49
C GLN A 31 -7.83 -14.73 -5.26
N ASP A 32 -8.58 -13.76 -4.73
CA ASP A 32 -10.04 -13.79 -4.82
C ASP A 32 -10.48 -13.06 -6.11
N PRO A 33 -10.94 -13.77 -7.15
CA PRO A 33 -11.21 -13.17 -8.47
C PRO A 33 -12.48 -12.32 -8.52
N LEU A 34 -13.20 -12.17 -7.40
CA LEU A 34 -14.55 -11.60 -7.37
C LEU A 34 -14.63 -10.13 -6.96
N LEU A 35 -13.50 -9.49 -6.62
CA LEU A 35 -13.47 -8.07 -6.31
C LEU A 35 -12.64 -7.34 -7.38
N ASP A 36 -13.30 -6.55 -8.23
CA ASP A 36 -12.67 -5.53 -9.11
C ASP A 36 -12.06 -4.40 -8.26
N ASP A 37 -11.26 -4.76 -7.24
CA ASP A 37 -10.52 -3.83 -6.42
C ASP A 37 -9.18 -3.54 -7.09
N LEU A 38 -9.18 -2.48 -7.90
CA LEU A 38 -7.98 -2.01 -8.60
C LEU A 38 -6.82 -1.72 -7.64
N ILE A 39 -7.10 -1.31 -6.40
CA ILE A 39 -6.08 -1.04 -5.40
C ILE A 39 -5.47 -2.36 -4.92
N GLN A 40 -6.28 -3.36 -4.59
CA GLN A 40 -5.78 -4.68 -4.20
C GLN A 40 -4.99 -5.33 -5.33
N ALA A 41 -5.49 -5.29 -6.57
CA ALA A 41 -4.80 -5.86 -7.72
C ALA A 41 -3.44 -5.20 -7.98
N ALA A 42 -3.35 -3.87 -7.84
CA ALA A 42 -2.07 -3.18 -7.96
C ALA A 42 -1.12 -3.55 -6.83
N VAL A 43 -1.60 -3.68 -5.60
CA VAL A 43 -0.79 -4.14 -4.48
C VAL A 43 -0.28 -5.56 -4.72
N ASP A 44 -1.13 -6.48 -5.18
CA ASP A 44 -0.74 -7.84 -5.51
C ASP A 44 0.37 -7.88 -6.58
N GLU A 45 0.35 -6.96 -7.56
CA GLU A 45 1.42 -6.83 -8.56
C GLU A 45 2.81 -6.58 -7.93
N PHE A 46 2.88 -5.93 -6.76
CA PHE A 46 4.13 -5.62 -6.06
C PHE A 46 4.57 -6.70 -5.08
N PHE A 47 3.62 -7.37 -4.44
CA PHE A 47 3.89 -8.27 -3.33
C PHE A 47 3.75 -9.74 -3.68
N CYS A 48 3.22 -10.10 -4.85
CA CYS A 48 3.03 -11.47 -5.31
C CYS A 48 4.04 -11.85 -6.40
N SER A 49 4.45 -13.11 -6.44
CA SER A 49 5.22 -13.64 -7.56
C SER A 49 4.38 -13.61 -8.83
N LYS A 50 4.97 -13.22 -9.96
CA LYS A 50 4.32 -13.29 -11.27
C LYS A 50 5.28 -13.82 -12.32
N ILE A 51 4.73 -14.52 -13.30
CA ILE A 51 5.46 -15.00 -14.46
C ILE A 51 4.94 -14.21 -15.65
N GLU A 52 5.82 -13.45 -16.31
CA GLU A 52 5.48 -12.68 -17.50
C GLU A 52 6.25 -13.22 -18.71
N LEU A 53 5.69 -13.06 -19.90
CA LEU A 53 6.42 -13.38 -21.13
C LEU A 53 7.49 -12.30 -21.38
N CYS A 54 8.72 -12.74 -21.61
CA CYS A 54 9.83 -11.84 -21.87
C CYS A 54 9.86 -11.49 -23.37
N GLU A 55 9.47 -10.26 -23.71
CA GLU A 55 9.43 -9.78 -25.11
C GLU A 55 10.76 -9.16 -25.57
N GLU A 56 11.79 -9.15 -24.74
CA GLU A 56 13.12 -8.65 -25.10
C GLU A 56 13.79 -9.54 -26.15
N PHE A 57 14.41 -8.90 -27.15
CA PHE A 57 15.10 -9.60 -28.23
C PHE A 57 16.25 -10.46 -27.69
N GLY A 58 16.18 -11.78 -27.92
CA GLY A 58 17.15 -12.76 -27.39
C GLY A 58 16.71 -13.47 -26.11
N CYS A 59 15.57 -13.11 -25.53
CA CYS A 59 14.95 -13.81 -24.41
C CYS A 59 14.17 -15.03 -24.93
N VAL A 60 14.36 -16.21 -24.32
CA VAL A 60 13.84 -17.50 -24.84
C VAL A 60 12.59 -17.99 -24.12
N GLY A 61 11.81 -17.10 -23.49
CA GLY A 61 10.58 -17.54 -22.81
C GLY A 61 10.11 -16.64 -21.68
N GLN A 62 9.72 -17.25 -20.57
CA GLN A 62 9.08 -16.61 -19.43
C GLN A 62 10.11 -15.98 -18.48
N ARG A 63 9.81 -14.77 -18.00
CA ARG A 63 10.51 -14.06 -16.92
C ARG A 63 9.73 -14.26 -15.64
N GLU A 64 10.36 -14.84 -14.64
CA GLU A 64 9.81 -14.97 -13.31
C GLU A 64 10.19 -13.75 -12.46
N PHE A 65 9.19 -13.06 -11.93
CA PHE A 65 9.35 -12.05 -10.89
C PHE A 65 9.11 -12.74 -9.55
N THR A 66 10.13 -12.77 -8.72
CA THR A 66 10.04 -13.33 -7.38
C THR A 66 9.23 -12.44 -6.47
N GLN A 67 8.53 -13.07 -5.53
CA GLN A 67 7.82 -12.38 -4.46
C GLN A 67 8.77 -11.47 -3.67
N ARG A 68 8.30 -10.29 -3.24
CA ARG A 68 9.03 -9.51 -2.25
C ARG A 68 9.07 -10.28 -0.93
N ILE A 69 10.28 -10.59 -0.48
CA ILE A 69 10.54 -11.26 0.79
C ILE A 69 10.86 -10.21 1.85
N PHE A 70 10.21 -10.31 3.00
CA PHE A 70 10.52 -9.49 4.16
C PHE A 70 11.22 -10.33 5.23
N CYS A 71 12.49 -10.03 5.52
CA CYS A 71 13.31 -10.79 6.48
C CYS A 71 12.73 -10.79 7.91
N HIS A 72 11.82 -9.87 8.22
CA HIS A 72 11.18 -9.71 9.52
C HIS A 72 9.66 -9.90 9.47
N GLY A 73 9.17 -10.61 8.45
CA GLY A 73 7.74 -10.76 8.18
C GLY A 73 7.14 -9.51 7.51
N ALA A 74 5.84 -9.59 7.18
CA ALA A 74 5.15 -8.52 6.46
C ALA A 74 5.33 -7.15 7.14
N PRO A 75 5.44 -6.04 6.37
CA PRO A 75 5.75 -4.73 6.93
C PRO A 75 4.71 -4.27 7.98
N PRO A 76 5.09 -3.46 8.98
CA PRO A 76 4.13 -2.98 9.99
C PRO A 76 3.10 -2.00 9.42
N PHE A 77 3.43 -1.31 8.32
CA PHE A 77 2.55 -0.39 7.62
C PHE A 77 2.87 -0.36 6.12
N VAL A 78 1.88 0.05 5.32
CA VAL A 78 1.94 0.17 3.86
C VAL A 78 1.43 1.55 3.50
N ILE A 79 2.20 2.30 2.70
CA ILE A 79 1.81 3.62 2.20
C ILE A 79 1.55 3.49 0.70
N LEU A 80 0.32 3.80 0.27
CA LEU A 80 -0.02 3.86 -1.15
C LEU A 80 0.04 5.32 -1.62
N ASN A 81 0.89 5.59 -2.61
CA ASN A 81 0.90 6.89 -3.27
C ASN A 81 -0.25 6.96 -4.28
N MET A 82 -1.21 7.84 -4.00
CA MET A 82 -2.42 8.00 -4.79
C MET A 82 -2.25 9.02 -5.93
N GLN A 83 -1.15 9.80 -5.96
CA GLN A 83 -0.90 10.77 -7.02
C GLN A 83 -0.77 10.14 -8.42
N GLN A 84 -0.41 8.85 -8.48
CA GLN A 84 -0.30 8.08 -9.72
C GLN A 84 -1.66 7.54 -10.21
N TRP A 85 -2.72 7.69 -9.41
CA TRP A 85 -4.06 7.23 -9.69
C TRP A 85 -4.93 8.42 -10.10
N LYS A 86 -5.74 8.25 -11.15
CA LYS A 86 -6.77 9.24 -11.44
C LYS A 86 -7.92 9.00 -10.49
N SER A 87 -8.45 10.06 -9.86
CA SER A 87 -9.60 9.96 -8.97
C SER A 87 -10.83 9.34 -9.65
N GLU A 88 -10.96 9.53 -10.97
CA GLU A 88 -12.02 8.93 -11.80
C GLU A 88 -11.88 7.41 -11.95
N ASP A 89 -10.66 6.88 -11.83
CA ASP A 89 -10.37 5.44 -11.96
C ASP A 89 -10.68 4.69 -10.64
N LEU A 90 -10.94 5.40 -9.54
CA LEU A 90 -11.15 4.82 -8.21
C LEU A 90 -12.61 4.96 -7.77
N ALA A 91 -13.37 3.86 -7.85
CA ALA A 91 -14.78 3.83 -7.43
C ALA A 91 -14.94 3.96 -5.90
N TYR A 92 -14.00 3.45 -5.12
CA TYR A 92 -13.96 3.53 -3.66
C TYR A 92 -12.54 3.28 -3.15
N ILE A 93 -12.30 3.61 -1.88
CA ILE A 93 -11.06 3.25 -1.17
C ILE A 93 -11.35 2.08 -0.23
N PRO A 94 -10.63 0.96 -0.35
CA PRO A 94 -10.86 -0.19 0.50
C PRO A 94 -10.43 0.11 1.94
N TYR A 95 -11.26 -0.26 2.91
CA TYR A 95 -10.88 -0.12 4.32
C TYR A 95 -9.88 -1.19 4.76
N TYR A 96 -9.86 -2.32 4.05
CA TYR A 96 -9.00 -3.46 4.30
C TYR A 96 -8.11 -3.73 3.10
N LEU A 97 -6.85 -4.05 3.35
CA LEU A 97 -5.89 -4.44 2.32
C LEU A 97 -5.24 -5.76 2.73
N ALA A 98 -5.15 -6.72 1.82
CA ALA A 98 -4.38 -7.94 2.00
C ALA A 98 -2.96 -7.73 1.46
N VAL A 99 -1.93 -7.89 2.29
CA VAL A 99 -0.52 -7.78 1.86
C VAL A 99 0.27 -8.92 2.48
N ALA A 100 0.87 -9.76 1.64
CA ALA A 100 1.64 -10.93 2.08
C ALA A 100 0.89 -11.77 3.13
N GLN A 101 -0.36 -12.14 2.82
CA GLN A 101 -1.28 -12.90 3.69
C GLN A 101 -1.65 -12.24 5.02
N GLN A 102 -1.21 -10.99 5.26
CA GLN A 102 -1.57 -10.21 6.42
C GLN A 102 -2.67 -9.20 6.06
N ARG A 103 -3.59 -8.98 6.98
CA ARG A 103 -4.65 -7.96 6.86
C ARG A 103 -4.12 -6.61 7.34
N TYR A 104 -4.46 -5.54 6.64
CA TYR A 104 -4.13 -4.18 7.04
C TYR A 104 -5.38 -3.32 7.04
N LEU A 105 -5.43 -2.39 8.00
CA LEU A 105 -6.51 -1.44 8.19
C LEU A 105 -6.09 -0.08 7.65
N LEU A 106 -6.98 0.58 6.91
CA LEU A 106 -6.78 1.97 6.53
C LEU A 106 -6.83 2.84 7.81
N GLU A 107 -5.71 3.43 8.22
CA GLU A 107 -5.60 4.22 9.45
C GLU A 107 -5.35 5.71 9.18
N GLY A 108 -4.96 6.07 7.97
CA GLY A 108 -4.75 7.47 7.60
C GLY A 108 -4.75 7.71 6.10
N ALA A 109 -4.86 8.99 5.75
CA ALA A 109 -4.76 9.49 4.40
C ALA A 109 -4.19 10.92 4.41
N THR A 110 -3.41 11.25 3.39
CA THR A 110 -3.09 12.65 3.07
C THR A 110 -3.90 13.10 1.88
N LEU A 111 -4.30 14.36 1.93
CA LEU A 111 -5.29 14.95 1.05
C LEU A 111 -4.71 16.23 0.50
N PHE A 112 -4.78 16.41 -0.81
CA PHE A 112 -4.27 17.60 -1.48
C PHE A 112 -5.41 18.46 -2.00
N ASN A 113 -5.46 19.72 -1.53
CA ASN A 113 -6.32 20.75 -2.09
C ASN A 113 -5.59 21.44 -3.25
N LYS A 114 -6.12 21.32 -4.48
CA LYS A 114 -5.56 21.96 -5.68
C LYS A 114 -5.67 23.48 -5.65
N GLU A 115 -6.74 24.03 -5.08
CA GLU A 115 -7.00 25.47 -5.10
C GLU A 115 -6.09 26.20 -4.11
N GLU A 116 -5.99 25.67 -2.90
CA GLU A 116 -5.16 26.23 -1.83
C GLU A 116 -3.70 25.77 -1.90
N HIS A 117 -3.37 24.83 -2.80
CA HIS A 117 -2.05 24.17 -2.89
C HIS A 117 -1.57 23.64 -1.53
N HIS A 118 -2.49 23.01 -0.79
CA HIS A 118 -2.31 22.69 0.62
C HIS A 118 -2.56 21.22 0.92
N TYR A 119 -1.76 20.66 1.83
CA TYR A 119 -1.90 19.28 2.29
C TYR A 119 -2.60 19.23 3.64
N SER A 120 -3.65 18.43 3.72
CA SER A 120 -4.31 18.08 4.98
C SER A 120 -4.20 16.58 5.25
N ALA A 121 -4.46 16.17 6.48
CA ALA A 121 -4.38 14.79 6.92
C ALA A 121 -5.72 14.32 7.48
N ALA A 122 -6.12 13.11 7.17
CA ALA A 122 -7.21 12.42 7.86
C ALA A 122 -6.63 11.15 8.51
N PHE A 123 -6.93 10.89 9.77
CA PHE A 123 -6.40 9.74 10.50
C PHE A 123 -7.32 9.33 11.64
N LYS A 124 -7.22 8.07 12.09
CA LYS A 124 -8.02 7.59 13.21
C LYS A 124 -7.33 7.84 14.56
N ILE A 125 -8.12 8.28 15.53
CA ILE A 125 -7.78 8.26 16.96
C ILE A 125 -8.94 7.59 17.69
N ASP A 126 -8.67 6.56 18.48
CA ASP A 126 -9.68 5.81 19.25
C ASP A 126 -10.90 5.36 18.43
N GLY A 127 -10.66 4.93 17.18
CA GLY A 127 -11.69 4.49 16.23
C GLY A 127 -12.46 5.62 15.54
N ASN A 128 -12.17 6.88 15.87
CA ASN A 128 -12.80 8.06 15.28
C ASN A 128 -11.90 8.70 14.24
N TRP A 129 -12.46 9.05 13.08
CA TRP A 129 -11.72 9.78 12.05
C TRP A 129 -11.59 11.25 12.41
N MET A 130 -10.37 11.75 12.37
CA MET A 130 -10.04 13.15 12.60
C MET A 130 -9.44 13.74 11.31
N HIS A 131 -9.82 14.96 10.96
CA HIS A 131 -9.22 15.74 9.88
C HIS A 131 -8.41 16.87 10.47
N TYR A 132 -7.15 16.96 10.07
CA TYR A 132 -6.24 18.04 10.40
C TYR A 132 -5.95 18.88 9.16
N ASP A 133 -6.49 20.10 9.12
CA ASP A 133 -6.30 21.00 7.99
C ASP A 133 -5.05 21.86 8.06
N GLY A 134 -4.40 22.01 9.22
CA GLY A 134 -3.16 22.79 9.39
C GLY A 134 -3.19 24.28 9.01
N LEU A 135 -4.31 24.83 8.52
CA LEU A 135 -4.44 26.23 8.11
C LEU A 135 -5.20 27.08 9.13
N ARG A 136 -6.06 26.44 9.92
CA ARG A 136 -6.95 27.12 10.86
C ARG A 136 -6.48 26.95 12.30
N THR A 137 -6.90 27.87 13.16
CA THR A 137 -6.61 27.83 14.60
C THR A 137 -7.34 26.66 15.28
N GLU A 138 -8.53 26.32 14.78
CA GLU A 138 -9.27 25.09 15.08
C GLU A 138 -9.21 24.19 13.85
N ASN A 139 -8.19 23.35 13.80
CA ASN A 139 -7.85 22.56 12.61
C ASN A 139 -8.16 21.07 12.74
N LEU A 140 -8.61 20.61 13.91
CA LEU A 140 -8.94 19.21 14.16
C LEU A 140 -10.45 19.00 14.17
N VAL A 141 -10.98 18.41 13.11
CA VAL A 141 -12.42 18.19 12.93
C VAL A 141 -12.72 16.69 12.97
N LEU A 142 -13.72 16.29 13.76
CA LEU A 142 -14.24 14.93 13.73
C LEU A 142 -14.95 14.68 12.41
N LEU A 143 -14.51 13.66 11.69
CA LEU A 143 -15.13 13.19 10.45
C LEU A 143 -16.03 12.00 10.75
N ASN A 144 -17.32 12.12 10.40
CA ASN A 144 -18.24 10.98 10.43
C ASN A 144 -18.04 10.03 9.24
N LYS A 145 -17.40 10.53 8.17
CA LYS A 145 -17.07 9.79 6.94
C LYS A 145 -15.78 10.35 6.33
N PRO A 146 -15.02 9.56 5.55
CA PRO A 146 -13.87 10.08 4.81
C PRO A 146 -14.25 11.27 3.94
N PRO A 147 -13.34 12.25 3.73
CA PRO A 147 -13.66 13.46 2.98
C PRO A 147 -13.91 13.15 1.48
N GLU A 148 -15.06 13.56 0.96
CA GLU A 148 -15.56 13.20 -0.38
C GLU A 148 -14.97 14.04 -1.55
N LEU A 149 -14.29 15.16 -1.26
CA LEU A 149 -13.92 16.18 -2.27
C LEU A 149 -12.43 16.48 -2.37
N LEU A 150 -11.57 15.75 -1.65
CA LEU A 150 -10.15 16.00 -1.65
C LEU A 150 -9.41 14.94 -2.47
N LEU A 151 -8.45 15.39 -3.28
CA LEU A 151 -7.62 14.46 -4.02
C LEU A 151 -6.75 13.70 -3.04
N LEU A 152 -6.95 12.40 -2.99
CA LEU A 152 -6.12 11.51 -2.20
C LEU A 152 -4.70 11.63 -2.73
N SER A 153 -3.77 11.99 -1.85
CA SER A 153 -2.34 12.04 -2.15
C SER A 153 -1.66 10.76 -1.68
N SER A 154 -1.97 10.30 -0.46
CA SER A 154 -1.52 9.00 0.02
C SER A 154 -2.54 8.35 0.94
N LEU A 155 -2.48 7.02 1.02
CA LEU A 155 -3.20 6.21 2.01
C LEU A 155 -2.20 5.50 2.90
N VAL A 156 -2.52 5.38 4.18
CA VAL A 156 -1.69 4.70 5.18
C VAL A 156 -2.49 3.54 5.75
N TYR A 157 -1.98 2.34 5.51
CA TYR A 157 -2.51 1.10 6.04
C TYR A 157 -1.59 0.57 7.14
N ILE A 158 -2.14 0.16 8.26
CA ILE A 158 -1.39 -0.43 9.39
C ILE A 158 -1.79 -1.90 9.50
N ARG A 159 -0.80 -2.77 9.72
CA ARG A 159 -1.03 -4.21 9.89
C ARG A 159 -2.00 -4.44 11.04
N ASP A 160 -3.05 -5.19 10.77
CA ASP A 160 -4.04 -5.61 11.75
C ASP A 160 -3.41 -6.70 12.62
N ILE A 161 -2.86 -6.29 13.76
CA ILE A 161 -2.38 -7.21 14.77
C ILE A 161 -3.60 -7.45 15.66
N GLU A 162 -4.33 -8.54 15.42
CA GLU A 162 -5.35 -8.99 16.38
C GLU A 162 -4.73 -8.96 17.79
N LYS A 163 -5.32 -8.18 18.69
CA LYS A 163 -4.83 -8.01 20.06
C LYS A 163 -5.16 -9.21 20.94
#